data_AF-A0A2A9M0H1-F1
#
_entry.id   AF-A0A2A9M0H1-F1
#
_cell.length_a   1.000
_cell.length_b   1.000
_cell.length_c   1.000
_cell.angle_alpha   90.00
_cell.angle_beta   90.00
_cell.angle_gamma   90.00
#
_symmetry.space_group_name_H-M   'P 1'
#
loop_
_entity.id
_entity.type
_entity.pdbx_description
1 polymer ?
#
loop_
_entity_poly.entity_id
_entity_poly.type
_entity_poly.pdbx_seq_one_letter_code
_entity_poly.pdbx_strand_id
1 'polypeptide(L)'
;MNTTNHSPGPWEWVGNCLESRAPGHYESVLEAKVSCCKFCYGGTVELTISDADRQLMEACPDLAMVLEIIAADDDAARRERRQPLLTSGVRMALDAALIKAGRMQIERPMGGA
;
A
#
# COMPACT_ATOMS: atom_id res chain seq x y z
N MET A 1 -7.39 19.95 -7.57
CA MET A 1 -6.91 18.69 -6.96
C MET A 1 -6.14 17.95 -8.03
N ASN A 2 -4.82 17.83 -7.90
CA ASN A 2 -4.04 17.01 -8.83
C ASN A 2 -4.38 15.55 -8.53
N THR A 3 -4.91 14.84 -9.52
CA THR A 3 -5.06 13.40 -9.50
C THR A 3 -3.71 12.79 -9.16
N THR A 4 -3.59 12.17 -7.99
CA THR A 4 -2.47 11.29 -7.65
C THR A 4 -2.58 10.08 -8.57
N ASN A 5 -2.07 10.22 -9.79
CA ASN A 5 -1.82 9.09 -10.67
C ASN A 5 -0.81 8.21 -9.94
N HIS A 6 -1.31 7.16 -9.28
CA HIS A 6 -0.49 6.13 -8.69
C HIS A 6 0.50 5.64 -9.76
N SER A 7 1.79 5.63 -9.46
CA SER A 7 2.65 4.67 -10.13
C SER A 7 2.06 3.30 -9.79
N PRO A 8 1.53 2.53 -10.76
CA PRO A 8 1.11 1.18 -10.45
C PRO A 8 2.33 0.49 -9.84
N GLY A 9 2.10 -0.30 -8.79
CA GLY A 9 3.17 -1.13 -8.22
C GLY A 9 3.78 -2.04 -9.29
N PRO A 10 4.64 -3.00 -8.93
CA PRO A 10 5.11 -4.00 -9.90
C PRO A 10 3.98 -4.91 -10.41
N TRP A 11 2.71 -4.54 -10.26
CA TRP A 11 1.53 -5.32 -10.58
C TRP A 11 0.65 -4.62 -11.60
N GLU A 12 -0.06 -5.41 -12.38
CA GLU A 12 -1.13 -4.96 -13.25
C GLU A 12 -2.35 -5.88 -13.16
N TRP A 13 -3.51 -5.30 -13.39
CA TRP A 13 -4.75 -6.07 -13.54
C TRP A 13 -4.86 -6.55 -14.98
N VAL A 14 -4.84 -7.87 -15.17
CA VAL A 14 -5.08 -8.52 -16.47
C VAL A 14 -6.42 -9.25 -16.38
N GLY A 15 -7.45 -8.65 -16.95
CA GLY A 15 -8.83 -9.10 -16.73
C GLY A 15 -9.20 -9.04 -15.25
N ASN A 16 -9.45 -10.21 -14.64
CA ASN A 16 -9.78 -10.34 -13.22
C ASN A 16 -8.60 -10.81 -12.36
N CYS A 17 -7.41 -10.99 -12.95
CA CYS A 17 -6.22 -11.47 -12.27
C CYS A 17 -5.27 -10.31 -11.95
N LEU A 18 -4.63 -10.35 -10.79
CA LEU A 18 -3.53 -9.46 -10.44
C LEU A 18 -2.21 -10.17 -10.78
N GLU A 19 -1.47 -9.62 -11.74
CA GLU A 19 -0.24 -10.21 -12.27
C GLU A 19 0.97 -9.33 -11.99
N SER A 20 2.13 -9.94 -11.78
CA SER A 20 3.41 -9.26 -11.59
C SER A 20 4.03 -8.91 -12.95
N ARG A 21 4.54 -7.67 -13.08
CA ARG A 21 5.23 -7.14 -14.26
C ARG A 21 6.70 -7.57 -14.31
N ALA A 22 6.98 -8.84 -14.06
CA ALA A 22 8.34 -9.36 -14.12
C ALA A 22 8.86 -9.35 -15.58
N PRO A 23 10.13 -8.97 -15.84
CA PRO A 23 10.69 -9.02 -17.20
C PRO A 23 10.77 -10.47 -17.70
N GLY A 24 9.97 -10.81 -18.71
CA GLY A 24 10.09 -12.05 -19.46
C GLY A 24 8.94 -13.04 -19.32
N HIS A 25 8.11 -12.96 -18.26
CA HIS A 25 6.92 -13.80 -18.08
C HIS A 25 5.86 -13.11 -17.19
N TYR A 26 4.58 -13.39 -17.45
CA TYR A 26 3.47 -13.01 -16.57
C TYR A 26 3.38 -14.03 -15.43
N GLU A 27 3.75 -13.63 -14.21
CA GLU A 27 3.61 -14.46 -13.02
C GLU A 27 2.43 -13.95 -12.18
N SER A 28 1.57 -14.86 -11.69
CA SER A 28 0.49 -14.48 -10.79
C SER A 28 1.06 -13.96 -9.48
N VAL A 29 0.59 -12.82 -8.98
CA VAL A 29 0.99 -12.30 -7.65
C VAL A 29 0.57 -13.28 -6.55
N LEU A 30 -0.55 -13.98 -6.78
CA LEU A 30 -1.07 -15.05 -5.94
C LEU A 30 -1.44 -16.23 -6.83
N GLU A 31 -0.66 -17.32 -6.78
CA GLU A 31 -0.96 -18.55 -7.49
C GLU A 31 -1.66 -19.55 -6.57
N ALA A 32 -2.80 -20.08 -7.01
CA ALA A 32 -3.53 -21.12 -6.30
C ALA A 32 -3.20 -22.50 -6.91
N LYS A 33 -2.42 -23.30 -6.19
CA LYS A 33 -2.15 -24.69 -6.56
C LYS A 33 -3.14 -25.62 -5.86
N VAL A 34 -3.94 -26.33 -6.66
CA VAL A 34 -4.91 -27.30 -6.15
C VAL A 34 -4.33 -28.70 -6.27
N SER A 35 -4.08 -29.36 -5.14
CA SER A 35 -3.73 -30.78 -5.14
C SER A 35 -4.98 -31.64 -4.91
N CYS A 36 -5.46 -32.30 -5.96
CA CYS A 36 -6.55 -33.27 -5.86
C CYS A 36 -6.03 -34.60 -5.32
N CYS A 37 -6.47 -35.04 -4.14
CA CYS A 37 -6.21 -36.42 -3.70
C CYS A 37 -7.22 -37.39 -4.33
N LYS A 38 -6.89 -38.69 -4.30
CA LYS A 38 -7.57 -39.81 -5.02
C LYS A 38 -9.10 -39.92 -4.80
N PHE A 39 -9.70 -39.16 -3.89
CA PHE A 39 -11.14 -39.18 -3.53
C PHE A 39 -11.77 -37.80 -3.21
N CYS A 40 -11.19 -36.67 -3.66
CA CYS A 40 -11.56 -35.36 -3.09
C CYS A 40 -12.90 -34.76 -3.57
N TYR A 41 -13.84 -34.57 -2.62
CA TYR A 41 -14.88 -33.53 -2.58
C TYR A 41 -14.36 -32.25 -1.86
N GLY A 42 -13.12 -31.87 -2.13
CA GLY A 42 -12.42 -30.78 -1.45
C GLY A 42 -10.92 -30.97 -1.55
N GLY A 43 -10.31 -30.38 -2.57
CA GLY A 43 -8.85 -30.31 -2.67
C GLY A 43 -8.29 -29.34 -1.63
N THR A 44 -7.00 -29.47 -1.32
CA THR A 44 -6.25 -28.43 -0.61
C THR A 44 -5.75 -27.40 -1.61
N VAL A 45 -5.97 -26.12 -1.30
CA VAL A 45 -5.47 -25.00 -2.10
C VAL A 45 -4.26 -24.43 -1.37
N GLU A 46 -3.12 -24.43 -2.04
CA GLU A 46 -1.92 -23.73 -1.60
C GLU A 46 -1.83 -22.40 -2.36
N LEU A 47 -1.69 -21.29 -1.63
CA LEU A 47 -1.51 -19.97 -2.20
C LEU A 47 -0.02 -19.62 -2.15
N THR A 48 0.59 -19.38 -3.32
CA THR A 48 2.00 -18.99 -3.44
C THR A 48 2.08 -17.54 -3.90
N ILE A 49 2.93 -16.74 -3.24
CA ILE A 49 3.26 -15.37 -3.62
C ILE A 49 4.74 -15.37 -4.05
N SER A 50 5.09 -14.59 -5.07
CA SER A 50 6.49 -14.44 -5.49
C SER A 50 7.35 -13.90 -4.34
N ASP A 51 8.64 -14.27 -4.29
CA ASP A 51 9.53 -13.80 -3.23
C ASP A 51 9.66 -12.26 -3.22
N ALA A 52 9.67 -11.63 -4.39
CA ALA A 52 9.76 -10.17 -4.52
C ALA A 52 8.51 -9.47 -3.97
N ASP A 53 7.33 -10.01 -4.26
CA ASP A 53 6.07 -9.45 -3.77
C ASP A 53 5.91 -9.68 -2.26
N ARG A 54 6.33 -10.86 -1.76
CA ARG A 54 6.38 -11.14 -0.31
C ARG A 54 7.24 -10.12 0.42
N GLN A 55 8.47 -9.87 -0.05
CA GLN A 55 9.37 -8.90 0.57
C GLN A 55 8.78 -7.48 0.58
N LEU A 56 8.15 -7.06 -0.52
CA LEU A 56 7.49 -5.75 -0.59
C LEU A 56 6.35 -5.65 0.43
N MET A 57 5.49 -6.68 0.54
CA MET A 57 4.39 -6.71 1.50
C MET A 57 4.90 -6.72 2.94
N GLU A 58 5.98 -7.45 3.24
CA GLU A 58 6.63 -7.49 4.55
C GLU A 58 7.23 -6.14 4.95
N ALA A 59 7.78 -5.37 3.99
CA ALA A 59 8.37 -4.06 4.25
C ALA A 59 7.33 -2.92 4.37
N CYS A 60 6.12 -3.09 3.81
CA CYS A 60 5.08 -2.04 3.79
C CYS A 60 4.75 -1.46 5.19
N PRO A 61 4.59 -2.26 6.26
CA PRO A 61 4.32 -1.74 7.59
C PRO A 61 5.42 -0.83 8.14
N ASP A 62 6.70 -1.19 7.94
CA ASP A 62 7.85 -0.41 8.40
C ASP A 62 7.97 0.90 7.61
N LEU A 63 7.73 0.86 6.29
CA LEU A 63 7.66 2.05 5.46
C LEU A 63 6.54 2.99 5.93
N ALA A 64 5.36 2.46 6.25
CA ALA A 64 4.25 3.25 6.76
C ALA A 64 4.61 3.92 8.11
N MET A 65 5.28 3.21 9.02
CA MET A 65 5.78 3.77 10.27
C MET A 65 6.77 4.92 10.05
N VAL A 66 7.71 4.77 9.10
CA VAL A 66 8.66 5.84 8.75
C VAL A 66 7.92 7.08 8.22
N LEU A 67 6.88 6.89 7.40
CA LEU A 67 6.05 7.99 6.89
C LEU A 67 5.28 8.70 8.02
N GLU A 68 4.81 7.98 9.04
CA GLU A 68 4.19 8.57 10.24
C GLU A 68 5.19 9.43 11.04
N ILE A 69 6.44 8.98 11.19
CA ILE A 69 7.49 9.74 11.88
C ILE A 69 7.78 11.04 11.14
N ILE A 70 7.95 10.96 9.81
CA ILE A 70 8.19 12.14 8.96
C ILE A 70 7.02 13.14 9.07
N ALA A 71 5.79 12.63 9.06
CA ALA A 71 4.58 13.42 9.27
C ALA A 71 4.59 14.15 10.63
N ALA A 72 4.91 13.43 11.70
CA ALA A 72 4.95 13.96 13.06
C ALA A 72 6.04 15.03 13.24
N ASP A 73 7.21 14.84 12.62
CA ASP A 73 8.31 15.80 12.66
C ASP A 73 7.96 17.11 11.93
N ASP A 74 7.31 17.03 10.76
CA ASP A 74 6.82 18.23 10.05
C ASP A 74 5.74 18.97 10.87
N ASP A 75 4.82 18.24 11.51
CA ASP A 75 3.80 18.83 12.38
C ASP A 75 4.40 19.50 13.62
N ALA A 76 5.45 18.90 14.21
CA ALA A 76 6.19 19.52 15.31
C ALA A 76 6.86 20.82 14.86
N ALA A 77 7.55 20.81 13.71
CA ALA A 77 8.19 22.01 13.16
C ALA A 77 7.17 23.14 12.92
N ARG A 78 5.99 22.82 12.37
CA ARG A 78 4.91 23.79 12.17
C ARG A 78 4.34 24.34 13.47
N ARG A 79 4.07 23.48 14.46
CA ARG A 79 3.54 23.88 15.77
C ARG A 79 4.48 24.82 16.52
N GLU A 80 5.78 24.57 16.43
CA GLU A 80 6.81 25.40 17.05
C GLU A 80 7.12 26.68 16.25
N ARG A 81 6.35 26.99 15.20
CA ARG A 81 6.59 28.12 14.27
C ARG A 81 7.99 28.12 13.65
N ARG A 82 8.61 26.95 13.51
CA ARG A 82 9.85 26.78 12.75
C ARG A 82 9.52 26.69 11.25
N GLN A 83 10.57 26.69 10.44
CA GLN A 83 10.43 26.42 9.02
C GLN A 83 9.88 24.98 8.82
N PRO A 84 8.79 24.80 8.06
CA PRO A 84 8.29 23.47 7.73
C PRO A 84 9.35 22.63 7.01
N LEU A 85 9.40 21.34 7.32
CA LEU A 85 10.34 20.39 6.71
C LEU A 85 9.85 19.96 5.33
N LEU A 86 8.53 19.89 5.15
CA LEU A 86 7.89 19.53 3.90
C LEU A 86 7.14 20.71 3.30
N THR A 87 7.19 20.81 1.96
CA THR A 87 6.31 21.71 1.23
C THR A 87 4.86 21.25 1.37
N SER A 88 3.90 22.19 1.27
CA SER A 88 2.48 21.88 1.48
C SER A 88 1.97 20.76 0.57
N GLY A 89 2.40 20.73 -0.69
CA GLY A 89 2.02 19.66 -1.64
C GLY A 89 2.54 18.29 -1.23
N VAL A 90 3.77 18.20 -0.70
CA VAL A 90 4.35 16.93 -0.22
C VAL A 90 3.64 16.46 1.05
N ARG A 91 3.34 17.36 1.99
CA ARG A 91 2.57 17.04 3.19
C ARG A 91 1.18 16.48 2.85
N MET A 92 0.47 17.11 1.91
CA MET A 92 -0.85 16.63 1.46
C MET A 92 -0.78 15.22 0.83
N ALA A 93 0.25 14.93 0.05
CA ALA A 93 0.44 13.61 -0.55
C ALA A 93 0.77 12.55 0.50
N LEU A 94 1.59 12.91 1.50
CA LEU A 94 1.93 12.06 2.65
C LEU A 94 0.68 11.69 3.46
N ASP A 95 -0.16 12.68 3.78
CA ASP A 95 -1.42 12.46 4.51
C ASP A 95 -2.34 11.52 3.74
N ALA A 96 -2.50 11.76 2.43
CA ALA A 96 -3.31 10.89 1.57
C ALA A 96 -2.81 9.44 1.56
N ALA A 97 -1.48 9.23 1.55
CA ALA A 97 -0.89 7.90 1.63
C ALA A 97 -1.15 7.21 2.98
N LEU A 98 -0.96 7.94 4.10
CA LEU A 98 -1.21 7.42 5.45
C LEU A 98 -2.70 7.14 5.69
N ILE A 99 -3.59 7.99 5.18
CA ILE A 99 -5.05 7.76 5.23
C ILE A 99 -5.41 6.49 4.44
N LYS A 100 -4.88 6.33 3.22
CA LYS A 100 -5.11 5.14 2.40
C LYS A 100 -4.57 3.87 3.08
N ALA A 101 -3.48 3.98 3.82
CA ALA A 101 -2.91 2.89 4.63
C ALA A 101 -3.67 2.64 5.95
N GLY A 102 -4.71 3.42 6.27
CA GLY A 102 -5.47 3.30 7.52
C GLY A 102 -4.70 3.74 8.77
N ARG A 103 -3.62 4.50 8.60
CA ARG A 103 -2.70 4.97 9.65
C ARG A 103 -2.99 6.38 10.15
N MET A 104 -3.81 7.14 9.41
CA MET A 104 -4.23 8.49 9.77
C MET A 104 -5.73 8.63 9.51
N GLN A 105 -6.43 9.37 10.37
CA GLN A 105 -7.83 9.71 10.13
C GLN A 105 -7.95 11.12 9.58
N ILE A 106 -8.82 11.30 8.58
CA ILE A 106 -9.33 12.62 8.25
C ILE A 106 -10.18 13.05 9.43
N GLU A 107 -9.78 14.10 10.14
CA GLU A 107 -10.65 14.70 11.15
C GLU A 107 -12.00 15.02 10.49
N ARG A 108 -13.09 14.37 10.95
CA ARG A 108 -14.43 14.76 10.53
C ARG A 108 -14.63 16.22 10.91
N PRO A 109 -15.23 17.06 10.05
CA PRO A 109 -15.54 18.43 10.44
C PRO A 109 -16.46 18.40 11.66
N MET A 110 -15.95 18.85 12.81
CA MET A 110 -16.79 19.15 13.97
C MET A 110 -17.60 20.41 13.65
N GLY A 111 -18.87 20.26 13.33
CA GLY A 111 -19.83 21.37 13.35
C GLY A 111 -20.86 21.36 12.23
N GLY A 112 -22.07 20.94 12.58
CA GLY A 112 -23.31 21.22 11.87
C GLY A 112 -24.45 21.03 12.87
N ALA A 113 -24.59 21.99 13.78
CA ALA A 113 -25.75 22.14 14.66
C ALA A 113 -26.95 22.67 13.87
#